data_AF-D6N0L8-F1
#
_entry.id   AF-D6N0L8-F1
#
_cell.length_a   1.000
_cell.length_b   1.000
_cell.length_c   1.000
_cell.angle_alpha   90.00
_cell.angle_beta   90.00
_cell.angle_gamma   90.00
#
_symmetry.space_group_name_H-M   'P 1'
#
loop_
_entity.id
_entity.type
_entity.pdbx_description
1 polymer ?
#
loop_
_entity_poly.entity_id
_entity_poly.type
_entity_poly.pdbx_seq_one_letter_code
_entity_poly.pdbx_strand_id
1 'polypeptide(L)'
;GTQDIGIASLGASDEDIEKFATLYWFTVEFGLCKQDGQIKAYGAGLLSAYGELLHALSDKPERRPFDPAKTAVQSYQDQDYQPIYFVAESFDDVKEKVRQYANQAIKKPYQVRYDPFTQTVVVVDNKDAVADCMRQIKTEMNILNSVMNRIESLTLI
;
A
#
# COMPACT_ATOMS: atom_id res chain seq x y z
N GLY A 1 -4.35 1.61 -1.06
CA GLY A 1 -4.33 0.60 0.00
C GLY A 1 -4.53 -0.77 -0.63
N THR A 2 -5.74 -1.32 -0.56
CA THR A 2 -6.09 -2.63 -1.14
C THR A 2 -5.99 -2.65 -2.67
N GLN A 3 -6.28 -1.53 -3.33
CA GLN A 3 -6.22 -1.39 -4.79
C GLN A 3 -4.79 -1.45 -5.36
N ASP A 4 -3.81 -0.85 -4.68
CA ASP A 4 -2.42 -0.84 -5.13
C ASP A 4 -1.80 -2.24 -5.09
N ILE A 5 -2.21 -3.06 -4.12
CA ILE A 5 -1.78 -4.46 -3.98
C ILE A 5 -2.34 -5.32 -5.13
N GLY A 6 -3.61 -5.14 -5.51
CA GLY A 6 -4.23 -5.88 -6.62
C GLY A 6 -3.65 -5.52 -8.00
N ILE A 7 -3.21 -4.27 -8.18
CA ILE A 7 -2.56 -3.82 -9.41
C ILE A 7 -1.10 -4.31 -9.48
N ALA A 8 -0.41 -4.41 -8.33
CA ALA A 8 0.93 -4.97 -8.24
C ALA A 8 0.97 -6.45 -8.63
N SER A 9 -0.06 -7.26 -8.32
CA SER A 9 -0.05 -8.71 -8.61
C SER A 9 -0.19 -9.07 -10.11
N LEU A 10 -0.76 -8.20 -10.95
CA LEU A 10 -0.95 -8.45 -12.39
C LEU A 10 0.38 -8.52 -13.16
N GLY A 11 0.93 -9.73 -13.35
CA GLY A 11 2.22 -9.94 -14.04
C GLY A 11 3.42 -10.11 -13.10
N ALA A 12 3.18 -10.33 -11.81
CA ALA A 12 4.19 -10.70 -10.84
C ALA A 12 4.48 -12.21 -10.93
N SER A 13 5.71 -12.65 -10.64
CA SER A 13 6.03 -14.08 -10.54
C SER A 13 5.34 -14.70 -9.33
N ASP A 14 5.19 -16.03 -9.29
CA ASP A 14 4.63 -16.72 -8.11
C ASP A 14 5.41 -16.37 -6.82
N GLU A 15 6.73 -16.20 -6.93
CA GLU A 15 7.61 -15.75 -5.84
C GLU A 15 7.28 -14.33 -5.37
N ASP A 16 6.97 -13.42 -6.30
CA ASP A 16 6.57 -12.06 -5.96
C ASP A 16 5.18 -12.04 -5.33
N ILE A 17 4.24 -12.86 -5.84
CA ILE A 17 2.89 -13.00 -5.27
C ILE A 17 2.99 -13.47 -3.82
N GLU A 18 3.82 -14.47 -3.53
CA GLU A 18 4.05 -14.96 -2.17
C GLU A 18 4.64 -13.85 -1.26
N LYS A 19 5.61 -13.08 -1.76
CA LYS A 19 6.16 -11.92 -1.05
C LYS A 19 5.09 -10.86 -0.74
N PHE A 20 4.18 -10.57 -1.68
CA PHE A 20 3.08 -9.63 -1.43
C PHE A 20 2.03 -10.19 -0.47
N ALA A 21 1.75 -11.49 -0.52
CA ALA A 21 0.88 -12.15 0.44
C ALA A 21 1.45 -12.04 1.86
N THR A 22 2.75 -12.25 2.02
CA THR A 22 3.46 -12.06 3.30
C THR A 22 3.40 -10.61 3.77
N LEU A 23 3.59 -9.64 2.88
CA LEU A 23 3.41 -8.22 3.23
C LEU A 23 1.98 -7.92 3.69
N TYR A 24 0.98 -8.46 3.01
CA TYR A 24 -0.43 -8.32 3.39
C TYR A 24 -0.68 -8.93 4.78
N TRP A 25 -0.16 -10.13 5.04
CA TRP A 25 -0.28 -10.81 6.33
C TRP A 25 0.25 -9.96 7.49
N PHE A 26 1.48 -9.46 7.36
CA PHE A 26 2.13 -8.70 8.43
C PHE A 26 1.68 -7.23 8.54
N THR A 27 0.83 -6.76 7.62
CA THR A 27 0.30 -5.39 7.67
C THR A 27 -1.21 -5.39 7.88
N VAL A 28 -1.98 -5.91 6.94
CA VAL A 28 -3.45 -5.83 6.98
C VAL A 28 -4.04 -6.82 7.99
N GLU A 29 -3.47 -8.02 8.12
CA GLU A 29 -4.00 -9.03 9.05
C GLU A 29 -3.43 -8.87 10.47
N PHE A 30 -2.10 -8.73 10.59
CA PHE A 30 -1.40 -8.72 11.89
C PHE A 30 -0.53 -7.48 12.12
N GLY A 31 -0.84 -6.36 11.48
CA GLY A 31 -0.06 -5.12 11.61
C GLY A 31 -0.29 -4.35 12.91
N LEU A 32 0.80 -3.77 13.41
CA LEU A 32 0.81 -2.80 14.51
C LEU A 32 1.20 -1.42 13.99
N CYS A 33 0.71 -0.35 14.60
CA CYS A 33 1.11 1.01 14.28
C CYS A 33 1.55 1.78 15.52
N LYS A 34 2.31 2.85 15.30
CA LYS A 34 2.67 3.81 16.33
C LYS A 34 1.73 5.00 16.26
N GLN A 35 1.10 5.33 17.38
CA GLN A 35 0.23 6.50 17.51
C GLN A 35 0.50 7.16 18.86
N ASP A 36 0.83 8.45 18.86
CA ASP A 36 1.11 9.24 20.06
C ASP A 36 2.20 8.61 20.97
N GLY A 37 3.21 7.99 20.35
CA GLY A 37 4.30 7.30 21.04
C GLY A 37 3.93 5.91 21.58
N GLN A 38 2.70 5.45 21.41
CA GLN A 38 2.22 4.14 21.85
C GLN A 38 2.05 3.19 20.67
N ILE A 39 2.25 1.90 20.91
CA ILE A 39 1.99 0.84 19.92
C ILE A 39 0.52 0.43 20.04
N LYS A 40 -0.18 0.38 18.90
CA LYS A 40 -1.57 -0.05 18.79
C LYS A 40 -1.71 -1.09 17.70
N ALA A 41 -2.69 -1.99 17.86
CA ALA A 41 -3.06 -2.93 16.82
C ALA A 41 -4.03 -2.29 15.82
N TYR A 42 -3.85 -2.57 14.54
CA TYR A 42 -4.81 -2.21 13.49
C TYR A 42 -5.15 -3.38 12.57
N GLY A 43 -4.37 -4.46 12.61
CA GLY A 43 -4.60 -5.64 11.78
C GLY A 43 -5.96 -6.31 12.06
N ALA A 44 -6.64 -6.76 11.01
CA ALA A 44 -7.97 -7.37 11.09
C ALA A 44 -7.97 -8.65 11.94
N GLY A 45 -6.94 -9.49 11.82
CA GLY A 45 -6.73 -10.68 12.64
C GLY A 45 -6.54 -10.34 14.12
N LEU A 46 -5.78 -9.28 14.43
CA LEU A 46 -5.61 -8.80 15.80
C LEU A 46 -6.92 -8.29 16.40
N LEU A 47 -7.66 -7.47 15.64
CA LEU A 47 -8.90 -6.85 16.14
C LEU A 47 -10.05 -7.86 16.31
N SER A 48 -9.99 -9.01 15.64
CA SER A 48 -10.99 -10.08 15.73
C SER A 48 -10.63 -11.18 16.73
N ALA A 49 -9.38 -11.28 17.16
CA ALA A 49 -8.91 -12.29 18.11
C ALA A 49 -8.38 -11.67 19.42
N TYR A 50 -9.20 -11.71 20.47
CA TYR A 50 -8.86 -11.11 21.77
C TYR A 50 -7.54 -11.63 22.37
N GLY A 51 -7.29 -12.94 22.29
CA GLY A 51 -6.05 -13.54 22.79
C GLY A 51 -4.80 -13.07 22.02
N GLU A 52 -4.90 -13.02 20.70
CA GLU A 52 -3.84 -12.53 19.81
C GLU A 52 -3.55 -11.05 20.07
N LEU A 53 -4.59 -10.23 20.24
CA LEU A 53 -4.45 -8.81 20.55
C LEU A 53 -3.66 -8.56 21.84
N LEU A 54 -4.00 -9.29 22.90
CA LEU A 54 -3.28 -9.20 24.18
C LEU A 54 -1.83 -9.68 24.03
N HIS A 55 -1.60 -10.76 23.28
CA HIS A 55 -0.26 -11.26 23.03
C HIS A 55 0.58 -10.24 22.25
N ALA A 56 0.06 -9.69 21.16
CA ALA A 56 0.72 -8.69 20.31
C ALA A 56 1.11 -7.40 21.07
N LEU A 57 0.31 -7.01 22.08
CA LEU A 57 0.55 -5.83 22.92
C LEU A 57 1.31 -6.14 24.25
N SER A 58 1.63 -7.41 24.52
CA SER A 58 2.44 -7.81 25.68
C SER A 58 3.96 -7.70 25.44
N ASP A 59 4.79 -8.04 26.41
CA ASP A 59 6.25 -8.06 26.24
C ASP A 59 6.79 -9.38 25.66
N LYS A 60 5.90 -10.30 25.28
CA LYS A 60 6.27 -11.63 24.78
C LYS A 60 6.75 -11.65 23.32
N PRO A 61 6.05 -11.03 22.35
CA PRO A 61 6.47 -11.11 20.95
C PRO A 61 7.56 -10.09 20.63
N GLU A 62 8.33 -10.40 19.60
CA GLU A 62 9.28 -9.46 19.02
C GLU A 62 8.53 -8.45 18.14
N ARG A 63 8.86 -7.16 18.28
CA ARG A 63 8.31 -6.09 17.44
C ARG A 63 9.42 -5.45 16.63
N ARG A 64 9.26 -5.44 15.31
CA ARG A 64 10.23 -4.88 14.38
C ARG A 64 9.63 -3.68 13.63
N PRO A 65 10.42 -2.67 13.25
CA PRO A 65 9.95 -1.65 12.32
C PRO A 65 9.54 -2.27 10.98
N PHE A 66 8.46 -1.76 10.38
CA PHE A 66 8.03 -2.21 9.06
C PHE A 66 9.04 -1.83 7.97
N ASP A 67 9.55 -2.85 7.29
CA ASP A 67 10.50 -2.79 6.18
C ASP A 67 10.08 -3.84 5.14
N PRO A 68 9.52 -3.45 3.99
CA PRO A 68 8.96 -4.40 3.03
C PRO A 68 9.95 -5.48 2.58
N ALA A 69 11.23 -5.16 2.43
CA ALA A 69 12.21 -6.12 1.96
C ALA A 69 12.47 -7.24 2.98
N LYS A 70 12.35 -6.93 4.28
CA LYS A 70 12.50 -7.90 5.36
C LYS A 70 11.19 -8.59 5.68
N THR A 71 10.09 -7.84 5.68
CA THR A 71 8.76 -8.37 5.97
C THR A 71 8.33 -9.38 4.90
N ALA A 72 8.59 -9.12 3.62
CA ALA A 72 8.17 -9.99 2.52
C ALA A 72 8.77 -11.41 2.56
N VAL A 73 9.89 -11.60 3.25
CA VAL A 73 10.58 -12.90 3.39
C VAL A 73 10.45 -13.49 4.79
N GLN A 74 9.67 -12.85 5.68
CA GLN A 74 9.44 -13.33 7.02
C GLN A 74 8.47 -14.52 6.97
N SER A 75 8.90 -15.68 7.47
CA SER A 75 8.02 -16.83 7.63
C SER A 75 6.96 -16.55 8.70
N TYR A 76 5.75 -17.05 8.46
CA TYR A 76 4.61 -16.98 9.38
C TYR A 76 3.88 -18.33 9.42
N GLN A 77 3.04 -18.50 10.43
CA GLN A 77 2.13 -19.65 10.57
C GLN A 77 0.76 -19.16 11.05
N ASP A 78 -0.29 -19.95 10.83
CA ASP A 78 -1.68 -19.63 11.16
C ASP A 78 -2.22 -20.36 12.41
N GLN A 79 -1.42 -21.27 13.00
CA GLN A 79 -1.88 -22.15 14.10
C GLN A 79 -1.70 -21.55 15.50
N ASP A 80 -0.58 -20.87 15.76
CA ASP A 80 -0.29 -20.23 17.04
C ASP A 80 -0.12 -18.71 16.88
N TYR A 81 0.00 -18.03 18.02
CA TYR A 81 0.23 -16.59 18.09
C TYR A 81 1.52 -16.19 17.38
N GLN A 82 1.50 -15.06 16.69
CA GLN A 82 2.68 -14.65 15.94
C GLN A 82 3.85 -14.34 16.90
N PRO A 83 5.06 -14.86 16.61
CA PRO A 83 6.23 -14.55 17.41
C PRO A 83 6.80 -13.16 17.07
N ILE A 84 6.49 -12.64 15.88
CA ILE A 84 7.02 -11.40 15.34
C ILE A 84 5.86 -10.57 14.78
N TYR A 85 5.83 -9.29 15.12
CA TYR A 85 4.94 -8.30 14.53
C TYR A 85 5.72 -7.12 13.96
N PHE A 86 5.17 -6.49 12.92
CA PHE A 86 5.77 -5.30 12.33
C PHE A 86 4.99 -4.04 12.72
N VAL A 87 5.74 -3.01 13.10
CA VAL A 87 5.23 -1.72 13.55
C VAL A 87 5.39 -0.69 12.43
N ALA A 88 4.26 -0.19 11.94
CA ALA A 88 4.15 0.93 11.03
C ALA A 88 4.29 2.26 11.78
N GLU A 89 5.12 3.18 11.27
CA GLU A 89 5.17 4.55 11.81
C GLU A 89 3.91 5.34 11.42
N SER A 90 3.41 5.14 10.20
CA SER A 90 2.11 5.66 9.76
C SER A 90 1.56 4.83 8.58
N PHE A 91 0.27 4.94 8.31
CA PHE A 91 -0.33 4.27 7.15
C PHE A 91 0.22 4.82 5.82
N ASP A 92 0.61 6.09 5.77
CA ASP A 92 1.21 6.69 4.58
C ASP A 92 2.63 6.18 4.36
N ASP A 93 3.42 5.99 5.43
CA ASP A 93 4.74 5.36 5.37
C ASP A 93 4.66 3.92 4.82
N VAL A 94 3.69 3.13 5.29
CA VAL A 94 3.45 1.77 4.77
C VAL A 94 3.10 1.79 3.29
N LYS A 95 2.15 2.66 2.87
CA LYS A 95 1.75 2.77 1.45
C LYS A 95 2.94 3.12 0.56
N GLU A 96 3.73 4.11 0.95
CA GLU A 96 4.88 4.55 0.17
C GLU A 96 5.96 3.47 0.08
N LYS A 97 6.31 2.84 1.21
CA LYS A 97 7.29 1.75 1.26
C LYS A 97 6.86 0.54 0.42
N VAL A 98 5.59 0.12 0.51
CA VAL A 98 5.06 -0.98 -0.31
C VAL A 98 5.08 -0.63 -1.78
N ARG A 99 4.73 0.61 -2.15
CA ARG A 99 4.80 1.08 -3.55
C ARG A 99 6.23 1.06 -4.09
N GLN A 100 7.19 1.54 -3.31
CA GLN A 100 8.61 1.52 -3.68
C GLN A 100 9.12 0.09 -3.84
N TYR A 101 8.78 -0.79 -2.89
CA TYR A 101 9.12 -2.20 -2.96
C TYR A 101 8.51 -2.87 -4.19
N ALA A 102 7.24 -2.61 -4.49
CA ALA A 102 6.57 -3.16 -5.67
C ALA A 102 7.22 -2.73 -6.98
N ASN A 103 7.61 -1.45 -7.09
CA ASN A 103 8.31 -0.94 -8.27
C ASN A 103 9.73 -1.55 -8.45
N GLN A 104 10.37 -1.99 -7.36
CA GLN A 104 11.71 -2.58 -7.39
C GLN A 104 11.68 -4.09 -7.60
N ALA A 105 10.80 -4.80 -6.87
CA ALA A 105 10.67 -6.24 -6.91
C ALA A 105 10.06 -6.71 -8.24
N ILE A 106 9.02 -6.01 -8.69
CA ILE A 106 8.35 -6.33 -9.92
C ILE A 106 8.98 -5.52 -11.07
N LYS A 107 9.97 -6.11 -11.75
CA LYS A 107 10.43 -5.62 -13.06
C LYS A 107 9.35 -5.89 -14.12
N LYS A 108 8.22 -5.19 -14.06
CA LYS A 108 7.27 -5.21 -15.17
C LYS A 108 7.85 -4.36 -16.31
N PRO A 109 7.83 -4.86 -17.56
CA PRO A 109 8.12 -4.04 -18.73
C PRO A 109 7.02 -2.98 -18.99
N TYR A 110 5.99 -2.94 -18.14
CA TYR A 110 4.81 -2.08 -18.28
C TYR A 110 4.29 -1.62 -16.91
N GLN A 111 3.72 -0.42 -16.85
CA GLN A 111 3.03 0.06 -15.65
C GLN A 111 1.52 -0.13 -15.82
N VAL A 112 0.77 -0.26 -14.74
CA VAL A 112 -0.69 -0.44 -14.79
C VAL A 112 -1.36 0.70 -14.03
N ARG A 113 -2.31 1.38 -14.69
CA ARG A 113 -3.07 2.50 -14.11
C ARG A 113 -4.54 2.13 -14.07
N TYR A 114 -5.19 2.38 -12.93
CA TYR A 114 -6.64 2.28 -12.86
C TYR A 114 -7.29 3.54 -13.46
N ASP A 115 -8.23 3.33 -14.37
CA ASP A 115 -9.11 4.37 -14.90
C ASP A 115 -10.47 4.30 -14.17
N PRO A 116 -10.79 5.27 -13.29
CA PRO A 116 -12.04 5.27 -12.54
C PRO A 116 -13.29 5.54 -13.40
N PHE A 117 -13.13 6.13 -14.59
CA PHE A 117 -14.26 6.45 -15.47
C PHE A 117 -14.76 5.23 -16.23
N THR A 118 -13.83 4.39 -16.71
CA THR A 118 -14.15 3.15 -17.41
C THR A 118 -14.17 1.94 -16.48
N GLN A 119 -13.71 2.11 -15.23
CA GLN A 119 -13.49 1.03 -14.25
C GLN A 119 -12.55 -0.06 -14.77
N THR A 120 -11.63 0.30 -15.66
CA THR A 120 -10.68 -0.63 -16.27
C THR A 120 -9.25 -0.41 -15.77
N VAL A 121 -8.42 -1.44 -15.91
CA VAL A 121 -6.98 -1.33 -15.70
C VAL A 121 -6.33 -1.13 -17.07
N VAL A 122 -5.68 0.03 -17.25
CA VAL A 122 -4.94 0.37 -18.46
C VAL A 122 -3.49 -0.05 -18.28
N VAL A 123 -3.00 -0.89 -19.19
CA VAL A 123 -1.58 -1.24 -19.28
C VAL A 123 -0.86 -0.15 -20.06
N VAL A 124 0.17 0.42 -19.44
CA VAL A 124 1.06 1.43 -20.02
C VAL A 124 2.38 0.72 -20.35
N ASP A 125 2.44 0.16 -21.56
CA ASP A 125 3.56 -0.64 -22.06
C ASP A 125 4.28 -0.02 -23.28
N ASN A 126 3.72 1.04 -23.85
CA ASN A 126 4.21 1.65 -25.09
C ASN A 126 4.10 3.19 -25.08
N LYS A 127 4.75 3.83 -26.05
CA LYS A 127 4.84 5.30 -26.16
C LYS A 127 3.48 5.98 -26.32
N ASP A 128 2.55 5.36 -27.04
CA ASP A 128 1.22 5.92 -27.29
C ASP A 128 0.39 5.91 -26.01
N ALA A 129 0.42 4.79 -25.26
CA ALA A 129 -0.22 4.69 -23.95
C ALA A 129 0.33 5.73 -22.95
N VAL A 130 1.64 5.99 -22.97
CA VAL A 130 2.25 7.07 -22.16
C VAL A 130 1.75 8.45 -22.59
N ALA A 131 1.67 8.72 -23.90
CA ALA A 131 1.22 9.99 -24.44
C ALA A 131 -0.26 10.27 -24.14
N ASP A 132 -1.10 9.24 -24.15
CA ASP A 132 -2.52 9.33 -23.78
C ASP A 132 -2.68 9.65 -22.29
N CYS A 133 -1.91 8.98 -21.45
CA CYS A 133 -1.85 9.23 -20.01
C CYS A 133 -1.43 10.68 -19.72
N MET A 134 -0.40 11.19 -20.42
CA MET A 134 0.04 12.59 -20.32
C MET A 134 -1.04 13.58 -20.77
N ARG A 135 -1.79 13.28 -21.85
CA ARG A 135 -2.89 14.12 -22.31
C ARG A 135 -4.02 14.22 -21.29
N GLN A 136 -4.38 13.10 -20.67
CA GLN A 136 -5.40 13.09 -19.60
C GLN A 136 -4.96 13.94 -18.41
N ILE A 137 -3.74 13.74 -17.89
CA ILE A 137 -3.21 14.53 -16.77
C ILE A 137 -3.17 16.02 -17.12
N LYS A 138 -2.76 16.38 -18.35
CA LYS A 138 -2.75 17.77 -18.81
C LYS A 138 -4.17 18.38 -18.85
N THR A 139 -5.16 17.59 -19.21
CA THR A 139 -6.57 18.02 -19.26
C THR A 139 -7.09 18.27 -17.85
N GLU A 140 -6.82 17.37 -16.91
CA GLU A 140 -7.16 17.54 -15.50
C GLU A 140 -6.48 18.78 -14.89
N MET A 141 -5.19 19.00 -15.18
CA MET A 141 -4.48 20.20 -14.75
C MET A 141 -5.10 21.49 -15.32
N ASN A 142 -5.54 21.48 -16.59
CA ASN A 142 -6.21 22.64 -17.17
C ASN A 142 -7.55 22.94 -16.48
N ILE A 143 -8.31 21.90 -16.11
CA ILE A 143 -9.56 22.06 -15.35
C ILE A 143 -9.25 22.68 -13.98
N LEU A 144 -8.27 22.14 -13.26
CA LEU A 144 -7.86 22.67 -11.96
C LEU A 144 -7.40 24.13 -12.06
N ASN A 145 -6.63 24.47 -13.09
CA ASN A 145 -6.16 25.84 -13.32
C ASN A 145 -7.32 26.80 -13.65
N SER A 146 -8.31 26.36 -14.42
CA SER A 146 -9.54 27.11 -14.69
C SER A 146 -10.34 27.39 -13.42
N VAL A 147 -10.48 26.39 -12.54
CA VAL A 147 -11.15 26.54 -11.24
C VAL A 147 -10.36 27.49 -10.33
N MET A 148 -9.03 27.37 -10.29
CA MET A 148 -8.16 28.24 -9.49
C MET A 148 -8.31 29.71 -9.89
N ASN A 149 -8.26 30.01 -11.20
CA ASN A 149 -8.45 31.37 -11.72
C ASN A 149 -9.84 31.94 -11.36
N ARG A 150 -10.89 31.11 -11.37
CA ARG A 150 -12.24 31.53 -10.95
C ARG A 150 -12.30 31.86 -9.47
N ILE A 151 -11.67 31.05 -8.62
CA ILE A 151 -11.61 31.29 -7.17
C ILE A 151 -10.84 32.59 -6.89
N GLU A 152 -9.69 32.80 -7.52
CA GLU A 152 -8.91 34.05 -7.36
C GLU A 152 -9.73 35.28 -7.79
N SER A 153 -10.48 35.18 -8.89
CA SER A 153 -11.34 36.28 -9.35
C SER A 153 -12.52 36.59 -8.41
N LEU A 154 -13.00 35.60 -7.64
CA LEU A 154 -14.07 35.75 -6.65
C LEU A 154 -13.56 36.25 -5.29
N THR A 155 -12.26 36.09 -5.01
CA THR A 155 -11.63 36.53 -3.75
C THR A 155 -11.17 37.99 -3.80
N LEU A 156 -11.25 38.62 -4.99
CA LEU A 156 -10.98 40.04 -5.26
C LEU A 156 -12.24 40.93 -5.20
N ILE A 157 -13.36 40.40 -4.70
CA ILE A 157 -14.62 41.11 -4.41
C ILE A 157 -14.86 41.09 -2.91
#